data_AF-A0A7V0SBJ9-F1
#
_entry.id   AF-A0A7V0SBJ9-F1
#
_cell.length_a   1.000
_cell.length_b   1.000
_cell.length_c   1.000
_cell.angle_alpha   90.00
_cell.angle_beta   90.00
_cell.angle_gamma   90.00
#
_symmetry.space_group_name_H-M   'P 1'
#
loop_
_entity.id
_entity.type
_entity.pdbx_description
1 polymer ?
#
loop_
_entity_poly.entity_id
_entity_poly.type
_entity_poly.pdbx_seq_one_letter_code
_entity_poly.pdbx_strand_id
1 'polypeptide(L)'
;MAAAYHDCRRGIQHGAGFPDDPGHSVFLLFFSFTHGISSTGPDKMKSLYHSLARAAVLLWLLAPPIALTACYEDLAGANSINPAFEGRVAELLTTDTGQRRPTLVHNSILTRVARERALDMAERDYFNHTNPDGYGPNYLVRQAGYVLFAGYGAGDDANNIESIAAGYSTPERAWEGWMNSSGHKCHLLGEEQFYREQTEYGVGYAHRTASYYIHYWVVIIAKPGG
;
A
#
# COMPACT_ATOMS: atom_id res chain seq x y z
N MET A 1 -17.55 4.26 29.56
CA MET A 1 -16.43 3.39 29.12
C MET A 1 -16.86 2.38 28.06
N ALA A 2 -17.89 1.55 28.28
CA ALA A 2 -18.29 0.54 27.28
C ALA A 2 -18.75 1.12 25.92
N ALA A 3 -19.56 2.19 25.90
CA ALA A 3 -20.06 2.78 24.65
C ALA A 3 -18.94 3.39 23.77
N ALA A 4 -18.01 4.15 24.36
CA ALA A 4 -16.88 4.75 23.64
C ALA A 4 -15.93 3.67 23.08
N TYR A 5 -15.66 2.61 23.85
CA TYR A 5 -14.93 1.44 23.37
C TYR A 5 -15.64 0.75 22.20
N HIS A 6 -16.97 0.58 22.26
CA HIS A 6 -17.75 0.00 21.16
C HIS A 6 -17.70 0.85 19.89
N ASP A 7 -17.73 2.17 20.00
CA ASP A 7 -17.64 3.07 18.86
C ASP A 7 -16.25 3.05 18.23
N CYS A 8 -15.19 3.09 19.05
CA CYS A 8 -13.83 2.92 18.55
C CYS A 8 -13.63 1.57 17.87
N ARG A 9 -14.15 0.48 18.46
CA ARG A 9 -13.99 -0.88 17.92
C ARG A 9 -14.76 -1.08 16.62
N ARG A 10 -15.94 -0.47 16.45
CA ARG A 10 -16.68 -0.51 15.18
C ARG A 10 -15.95 0.25 14.09
N GLY A 11 -15.39 1.42 14.41
CA GLY A 11 -14.73 2.25 13.42
C GLY A 11 -13.44 1.66 12.84
N ILE A 12 -12.73 0.77 13.55
CA ILE A 12 -11.56 0.06 13.02
C ILE A 12 -11.91 -1.11 12.08
N GLN A 13 -13.19 -1.45 11.91
CA GLN A 13 -13.62 -2.53 11.01
C GLN A 13 -13.85 -2.04 9.57
N HIS A 14 -13.71 -0.74 9.34
CA HIS A 14 -13.83 -0.10 8.03
C HIS A 14 -12.51 0.60 7.74
N GLY A 15 -11.92 0.42 6.56
CA GLY A 15 -10.66 1.08 6.22
C GLY A 15 -10.82 2.57 5.90
N ALA A 16 -9.75 3.35 6.08
CA ALA A 16 -9.71 4.75 5.63
C ALA A 16 -9.35 4.80 4.14
N GLY A 17 -10.34 4.72 3.26
CA GLY A 17 -10.18 4.92 1.82
C GLY A 17 -10.57 6.33 1.39
N PHE A 18 -10.26 6.70 0.14
CA PHE A 18 -10.86 7.90 -0.45
C PHE A 18 -12.39 7.85 -0.34
N PRO A 19 -13.06 8.95 0.05
CA PRO A 19 -14.47 9.12 -0.26
C PRO A 19 -14.57 9.28 -1.78
N ASP A 20 -15.03 8.24 -2.48
CA ASP A 20 -15.34 8.18 -3.92
C ASP A 20 -14.80 9.36 -4.77
N ASP A 21 -13.56 9.25 -5.26
CA ASP A 21 -13.03 10.18 -6.26
C ASP A 21 -13.49 9.73 -7.66
N PRO A 22 -14.28 10.52 -8.40
CA PRO A 22 -14.71 10.19 -9.77
C PRO A 22 -13.57 10.31 -10.81
N GLY A 23 -12.31 10.43 -10.38
CA GLY A 23 -11.13 10.67 -11.19
C GLY A 23 -10.50 9.48 -11.92
N HIS A 24 -11.05 8.25 -11.85
CA HIS A 24 -10.56 7.12 -12.66
C HIS A 24 -10.99 7.24 -14.14
N SER A 25 -10.44 8.23 -14.83
CA SER A 25 -10.35 8.27 -16.29
C SER A 25 -8.90 8.49 -16.69
N VAL A 26 -8.07 7.46 -16.49
CA VAL A 26 -6.76 7.41 -17.14
C VAL A 26 -6.96 6.81 -18.53
N PHE A 27 -7.29 7.71 -19.46
CA PHE A 27 -6.61 7.90 -20.74
C PHE A 27 -6.13 6.62 -21.47
N LEU A 28 -7.00 6.02 -22.29
CA LEU A 28 -6.58 5.33 -23.51
C LEU A 28 -6.23 6.39 -24.56
N LEU A 29 -5.01 6.93 -24.53
CA LEU A 29 -4.45 7.59 -25.70
C LEU A 29 -4.00 6.51 -26.68
N PHE A 30 -4.86 6.23 -27.65
CA PHE A 30 -4.44 5.60 -28.89
C PHE A 30 -3.36 6.46 -29.56
N PHE A 31 -2.16 5.91 -29.71
CA PHE A 31 -1.18 6.42 -30.66
C PHE A 31 -1.77 6.31 -32.06
N SER A 32 -2.02 7.46 -32.69
CA SER A 32 -2.19 7.56 -34.13
C SER A 32 -1.59 8.87 -34.59
N PHE A 33 -0.30 8.85 -34.91
CA PHE A 33 0.32 9.87 -35.74
C PHE A 33 0.83 9.21 -37.01
N THR A 34 0.04 9.31 -38.07
CA THR A 34 0.45 9.03 -39.44
C THR A 34 0.60 10.33 -40.21
N HIS A 35 1.83 10.57 -40.68
CA HIS A 35 2.26 11.37 -41.84
C HIS A 35 2.11 12.91 -41.83
N GLY A 36 3.26 13.56 -42.04
CA GLY A 36 3.32 14.95 -42.51
C GLY A 36 4.72 15.57 -42.48
N ILE A 37 5.71 15.02 -43.19
CA ILE A 37 6.99 15.72 -43.42
C ILE A 37 7.04 16.22 -44.86
N SER A 38 6.79 17.53 -45.02
CA SER A 38 7.03 18.29 -46.24
C SER A 38 8.46 18.84 -46.24
N SER A 39 9.11 18.75 -47.39
CA SER A 39 10.50 19.09 -47.69
C SER A 39 10.82 20.59 -47.73
N THR A 40 11.99 20.99 -47.21
CA THR A 40 12.95 21.96 -47.81
C THR A 40 14.33 21.87 -47.11
N GLY A 41 15.44 21.90 -47.86
CA GLY A 41 16.84 21.60 -47.42
C GLY A 41 17.59 22.75 -46.69
N PRO A 42 18.95 22.72 -46.53
CA PRO A 42 19.94 22.14 -47.45
C PRO A 42 20.99 21.19 -46.84
N ASP A 43 21.64 20.49 -47.77
CA ASP A 43 22.61 19.42 -47.62
C ASP A 43 23.89 19.80 -46.87
N LYS A 44 24.22 19.04 -45.80
CA LYS A 44 25.60 18.69 -45.38
C LYS A 44 25.70 17.65 -44.25
N MET A 45 24.70 16.81 -44.04
CA MET A 45 24.68 15.77 -42.99
C MET A 45 24.16 14.40 -43.48
N LYS A 46 24.20 14.13 -44.79
CA LYS A 46 23.58 12.91 -45.36
C LYS A 46 24.52 11.70 -45.51
N SER A 47 25.83 11.85 -45.28
CA SER A 47 26.80 10.77 -45.50
C SER A 47 27.07 9.89 -44.27
N LEU A 48 26.94 10.42 -43.04
CA LEU A 48 27.25 9.64 -41.83
C LEU A 48 26.05 8.84 -41.27
N TYR A 49 24.82 9.16 -41.70
CA TYR A 49 23.59 8.51 -41.20
C TYR A 49 23.22 7.21 -41.93
N HIS A 50 23.80 6.93 -43.10
CA HIS A 50 23.38 5.80 -43.94
C HIS A 50 24.07 4.45 -43.63
N SER A 51 25.11 4.41 -42.79
CA SER A 51 25.77 3.14 -42.40
C SER A 51 25.43 2.64 -40.99
N LEU A 52 24.90 3.47 -40.08
CA LEU A 52 24.50 3.01 -38.74
C LEU A 52 23.00 2.71 -38.62
N ALA A 53 22.16 3.29 -39.49
CA ALA A 53 20.72 3.00 -39.50
C ALA A 53 20.34 1.64 -40.12
N ARG A 54 21.25 0.98 -40.85
CA ARG A 54 20.98 -0.35 -41.45
C ARG A 54 21.33 -1.53 -40.55
N ALA A 55 22.20 -1.35 -39.56
CA ALA A 55 22.55 -2.42 -38.61
C ALA A 55 21.56 -2.52 -37.43
N ALA A 56 20.93 -1.41 -37.02
CA ALA A 56 19.97 -1.41 -35.91
C ALA A 56 18.55 -1.89 -36.31
N VAL A 57 18.17 -1.80 -37.59
CA VAL A 57 16.83 -2.22 -38.07
C VAL A 57 16.78 -3.71 -38.41
N LEU A 58 17.90 -4.34 -38.79
CA LEU A 58 17.96 -5.78 -39.08
C LEU A 58 18.11 -6.66 -37.83
N LEU A 59 18.57 -6.10 -36.71
CA LEU A 59 18.55 -6.78 -35.41
C LEU A 59 17.21 -6.66 -34.67
N TRP A 60 16.23 -5.95 -35.26
CA TRP A 60 14.87 -5.76 -34.72
C TRP A 60 13.84 -6.74 -35.32
N LEU A 61 14.23 -7.56 -36.30
CA LEU A 61 13.32 -8.46 -37.04
C LEU A 61 13.40 -9.95 -36.63
N LEU A 62 14.22 -10.29 -35.62
CA LEU A 62 14.41 -11.68 -35.16
C LEU A 62 13.88 -11.96 -33.75
N ALA A 63 13.45 -10.94 -33.01
CA ALA A 63 12.70 -11.14 -31.77
C ALA A 63 11.20 -11.06 -32.11
N PRO A 64 10.39 -12.13 -31.89
CA PRO A 64 8.96 -12.06 -32.12
C PRO A 64 8.36 -10.93 -31.25
N PRO A 65 7.51 -10.05 -31.81
CA PRO A 65 6.95 -8.89 -31.10
C PRO A 65 6.18 -9.26 -29.81
N ILE A 66 5.82 -10.53 -29.64
CA ILE A 66 5.09 -11.06 -28.49
C ILE A 66 5.96 -11.08 -27.22
N ALA A 67 7.27 -11.31 -27.33
CA ALA A 67 8.15 -11.41 -26.16
C ALA A 67 8.40 -10.05 -25.48
N LEU A 68 8.36 -8.95 -26.24
CA LEU A 68 8.60 -7.61 -25.70
C LEU A 68 7.37 -7.06 -24.95
N THR A 69 6.15 -7.42 -25.37
CA THR A 69 4.90 -6.99 -24.72
C THR A 69 4.66 -7.68 -23.38
N ALA A 70 4.96 -8.98 -23.28
CA ALA A 70 4.82 -9.73 -22.03
C ALA A 70 5.73 -9.22 -20.91
N CYS A 71 6.96 -8.79 -21.24
CA CYS A 71 7.89 -8.21 -20.27
C CYS A 71 7.53 -6.76 -19.87
N TYR A 72 6.72 -6.04 -20.66
CA TYR A 72 6.29 -4.68 -20.34
C TYR A 72 5.12 -4.66 -19.35
N GLU A 73 4.13 -5.54 -19.52
CA GLU A 73 3.01 -5.72 -18.60
C GLU A 73 3.48 -6.13 -17.18
N ASP A 74 4.48 -7.03 -17.12
CA ASP A 74 5.04 -7.56 -15.87
C ASP A 74 5.82 -6.50 -15.05
N LEU A 75 6.40 -5.50 -15.73
CA LEU A 75 7.08 -4.37 -15.07
C LEU A 75 6.10 -3.24 -14.69
N ALA A 76 5.05 -3.01 -15.49
CA ALA A 76 4.04 -2.00 -15.22
C ALA A 76 3.09 -2.39 -14.07
N GLY A 77 3.04 -3.66 -13.71
CA GLY A 77 2.26 -4.21 -12.61
C GLY A 77 3.09 -4.73 -11.45
N ALA A 78 4.38 -4.44 -11.32
CA ALA A 78 5.16 -4.97 -10.19
C ALA A 78 4.77 -4.31 -8.87
N ASN A 79 4.56 -5.10 -7.82
CA ASN A 79 4.42 -4.58 -6.46
C ASN A 79 5.75 -3.99 -5.99
N SER A 80 5.70 -2.80 -5.41
CA SER A 80 6.87 -2.19 -4.77
C SER A 80 6.57 -1.76 -3.33
N ILE A 81 7.60 -1.86 -2.49
CA ILE A 81 7.58 -1.42 -1.10
C ILE A 81 8.44 -0.17 -0.95
N ASN A 82 8.23 0.60 0.11
CA ASN A 82 9.06 1.77 0.41
C ASN A 82 9.29 1.88 1.93
N PRO A 83 10.44 1.37 2.43
CA PRO A 83 10.76 1.44 3.86
C PRO A 83 10.84 2.86 4.42
N ALA A 84 11.14 3.87 3.60
CA ALA A 84 11.13 5.26 4.05
C ALA A 84 9.70 5.76 4.30
N PHE A 85 8.72 5.30 3.51
CA PHE A 85 7.31 5.61 3.75
C PHE A 85 6.79 4.94 5.02
N GLU A 86 7.13 3.66 5.23
CA GLU A 86 6.80 2.95 6.46
C GLU A 86 7.43 3.62 7.69
N GLY A 87 8.71 4.02 7.59
CA GLY A 87 9.42 4.76 8.62
C GLY A 87 8.78 6.11 8.92
N ARG A 88 8.27 6.81 7.90
CA ARG A 88 7.59 8.09 8.08
C ARG A 88 6.25 7.95 8.79
N VAL A 89 5.45 6.93 8.47
CA VAL A 89 4.22 6.61 9.22
C VAL A 89 4.54 6.21 10.65
N ALA A 90 5.61 5.44 10.88
CA ALA A 90 6.06 5.09 12.24
C ALA A 90 6.46 6.33 13.06
N GLU A 91 7.14 7.29 12.43
CA GLU A 91 7.46 8.58 13.07
C GLU A 91 6.19 9.36 13.41
N LEU A 92 5.25 9.49 12.48
CA LEU A 92 3.96 10.14 12.74
C LEU A 92 3.23 9.48 13.92
N LEU A 93 3.14 8.13 13.93
CA LEU A 93 2.52 7.37 15.01
C LEU A 93 3.14 7.63 16.39
N THR A 94 4.47 7.67 16.45
CA THR A 94 5.24 7.74 17.71
C THR A 94 5.45 9.16 18.22
N THR A 95 5.35 10.17 17.34
CA THR A 95 5.58 11.59 17.68
C THR A 95 4.30 12.43 17.71
N ASP A 96 3.15 11.87 17.34
CA ASP A 96 1.87 12.58 17.42
C ASP A 96 1.57 13.04 18.86
N THR A 97 1.21 14.31 19.03
CA THR A 97 0.96 14.92 20.34
C THR A 97 -0.29 14.37 21.03
N GLY A 98 -1.18 13.70 20.28
CA GLY A 98 -2.34 13.00 20.81
C GLY A 98 -2.06 11.56 21.25
N GLN A 99 -0.85 11.03 21.03
CA GLN A 99 -0.50 9.66 21.41
C GLN A 99 -0.56 9.48 22.94
N ARG A 100 -1.39 8.53 23.39
CA ARG A 100 -1.64 8.29 24.82
C ARG A 100 -0.89 7.10 25.40
N ARG A 101 -0.12 6.40 24.58
CA ARG A 101 0.74 5.30 25.02
C ARG A 101 2.04 5.87 25.60
N PRO A 102 2.45 5.46 26.82
CA PRO A 102 3.71 5.93 27.40
C PRO A 102 4.94 5.41 26.64
N THR A 103 4.79 4.29 25.92
CA THR A 103 5.83 3.70 25.09
C THR A 103 5.21 3.00 23.89
N LEU A 104 5.92 3.04 22.77
CA LEU A 104 5.65 2.29 21.56
C LEU A 104 6.98 1.71 21.07
N VAL A 105 7.03 0.39 20.95
CA VAL A 105 8.23 -0.36 20.59
C VAL A 105 8.01 -0.99 19.23
N HIS A 106 8.93 -0.74 18.31
CA HIS A 106 8.89 -1.38 16.99
C HIS A 106 9.09 -2.90 17.14
N ASN A 107 8.23 -3.69 16.50
CA ASN A 107 8.33 -5.14 16.44
C ASN A 107 8.48 -5.61 14.99
N SER A 108 9.56 -6.35 14.69
CA SER A 108 9.88 -6.78 13.33
C SER A 108 8.88 -7.81 12.75
N ILE A 109 8.25 -8.64 13.58
CA ILE A 109 7.21 -9.58 13.14
C ILE A 109 5.97 -8.80 12.73
N LEU A 110 5.54 -7.81 13.53
CA LEU A 110 4.39 -6.97 13.18
C LEU A 110 4.64 -6.16 11.91
N THR A 111 5.84 -5.61 11.74
CA THR A 111 6.23 -4.88 10.52
C THR A 111 6.22 -5.79 9.29
N ARG A 112 6.74 -7.02 9.42
CA ARG A 112 6.68 -8.01 8.33
C ARG A 112 5.23 -8.29 7.93
N VAL A 113 4.36 -8.60 8.89
CA VAL A 113 2.95 -8.93 8.62
C VAL A 113 2.20 -7.73 8.04
N ALA A 114 2.43 -6.52 8.57
CA ALA A 114 1.83 -5.30 8.03
C ALA A 114 2.21 -5.08 6.56
N ARG A 115 3.47 -5.35 6.19
CA ARG A 115 3.94 -5.23 4.81
C ARG A 115 3.35 -6.31 3.90
N GLU A 116 3.35 -7.57 4.35
CA GLU A 116 2.70 -8.68 3.63
C GLU A 116 1.22 -8.39 3.40
N ARG A 117 0.55 -7.75 4.37
CA ARG A 117 -0.84 -7.32 4.25
C ARG A 117 -1.08 -6.23 3.23
N ALA A 118 -0.22 -5.21 3.19
CA ALA A 118 -0.29 -4.19 2.17
C ALA A 118 -0.06 -4.79 0.77
N LEU A 119 0.90 -5.71 0.65
CA LEU A 119 1.19 -6.42 -0.60
C LEU A 119 0.02 -7.30 -1.06
N ASP A 120 -0.59 -8.08 -0.15
CA ASP A 120 -1.75 -8.94 -0.43
C ASP A 120 -2.93 -8.12 -0.97
N MET A 121 -3.26 -7.01 -0.30
CA MET A 121 -4.31 -6.07 -0.76
C MET A 121 -4.03 -5.49 -2.15
N ALA A 122 -2.77 -5.14 -2.42
CA ALA A 122 -2.37 -4.62 -3.72
C ALA A 122 -2.39 -5.70 -4.82
N GLU A 123 -1.83 -6.88 -4.55
CA GLU A 123 -1.73 -8.01 -5.49
C GLU A 123 -3.10 -8.56 -5.89
N ARG A 124 -4.01 -8.67 -4.92
CA ARG A 124 -5.34 -9.26 -5.11
C ARG A 124 -6.46 -8.23 -5.26
N ASP A 125 -6.08 -6.96 -5.40
CA ASP A 125 -6.94 -5.81 -5.68
C ASP A 125 -8.19 -5.73 -4.77
N TYR A 126 -7.96 -5.75 -3.46
CA TYR A 126 -9.03 -5.66 -2.47
C TYR A 126 -8.67 -4.72 -1.32
N PHE A 127 -9.68 -4.23 -0.60
CA PHE A 127 -9.49 -3.38 0.58
C PHE A 127 -10.43 -3.82 1.69
N ASN A 128 -9.94 -4.73 2.55
CA ASN A 128 -10.72 -5.30 3.65
C ASN A 128 -9.79 -5.82 4.76
N HIS A 129 -10.25 -5.75 6.01
CA HIS A 129 -9.56 -6.33 7.16
C HIS A 129 -9.53 -7.86 7.15
N THR A 130 -10.40 -8.52 6.39
CA THR A 130 -10.36 -9.96 6.16
C THR A 130 -9.91 -10.18 4.73
N ASN A 131 -8.84 -10.95 4.53
CA ASN A 131 -8.37 -11.29 3.20
C ASN A 131 -9.39 -12.21 2.48
N PRO A 132 -9.28 -12.39 1.15
CA PRO A 132 -10.24 -13.21 0.41
C PRO A 132 -10.27 -14.69 0.82
N ASP A 133 -9.29 -15.15 1.60
CA ASP A 133 -9.23 -16.51 2.15
C ASP A 133 -9.90 -16.63 3.53
N GLY A 134 -10.44 -15.52 4.07
CA GLY A 134 -11.18 -15.48 5.34
C GLY A 134 -10.34 -15.13 6.57
N TYR A 135 -9.07 -14.73 6.39
CA TYR A 135 -8.15 -14.46 7.48
C TYR A 135 -7.97 -12.96 7.76
N GLY A 136 -8.17 -12.60 9.02
CA GLY A 136 -7.96 -11.27 9.58
C GLY A 136 -6.59 -11.11 10.24
N PRO A 137 -6.25 -9.89 10.69
CA PRO A 137 -4.91 -9.56 11.17
C PRO A 137 -4.51 -10.34 12.42
N ASN A 138 -5.46 -10.65 13.32
CA ASN A 138 -5.15 -11.44 14.50
C ASN A 138 -4.69 -12.86 14.15
N TYR A 139 -5.29 -13.48 13.12
CA TYR A 139 -4.89 -14.79 12.63
C TYR A 139 -3.49 -14.71 12.01
N LEU A 140 -3.27 -13.72 11.15
CA LEU A 140 -2.03 -13.58 10.38
C LEU A 140 -0.80 -13.33 11.26
N VAL A 141 -0.91 -12.49 12.30
CA VAL A 141 0.22 -12.30 13.22
C VAL A 141 0.53 -13.55 14.03
N ARG A 142 -0.47 -14.36 14.40
CA ARG A 142 -0.26 -15.65 15.07
C ARG A 142 0.45 -16.64 14.16
N GLN A 143 0.03 -16.74 12.89
CA GLN A 143 0.70 -17.58 11.89
C GLN A 143 2.16 -17.16 11.67
N ALA A 144 2.44 -15.86 11.76
CA ALA A 144 3.80 -15.32 11.66
C ALA A 144 4.65 -15.53 12.94
N GLY A 145 4.11 -16.18 13.97
CA GLY A 145 4.79 -16.49 15.23
C GLY A 145 4.71 -15.40 16.30
N TYR A 146 3.87 -14.37 16.12
CA TYR A 146 3.63 -13.37 17.17
C TYR A 146 2.69 -13.92 18.25
N VAL A 147 3.09 -13.82 19.52
CA VAL A 147 2.25 -14.21 20.66
C VAL A 147 1.26 -13.08 20.95
N LEU A 148 0.01 -13.26 20.53
CA LEU A 148 -1.06 -12.31 20.84
C LEU A 148 -1.54 -12.45 22.29
N PHE A 149 -1.89 -11.32 22.90
CA PHE A 149 -2.63 -11.30 24.17
C PHE A 149 -3.89 -12.17 24.10
N ALA A 150 -4.05 -13.07 25.09
CA ALA A 150 -5.12 -14.06 25.13
C ALA A 150 -6.54 -13.48 25.13
N GLY A 151 -6.71 -12.21 25.53
CA GLY A 151 -8.00 -11.52 25.49
C GLY A 151 -8.45 -11.04 24.11
N TYR A 152 -7.64 -11.22 23.06
CA TYR A 152 -8.03 -10.90 21.69
C TYR A 152 -8.87 -12.00 21.04
N GLY A 153 -9.66 -11.61 20.04
CA GLY A 153 -10.49 -12.55 19.29
C GLY A 153 -9.65 -13.68 18.68
N ALA A 154 -10.17 -14.90 18.80
CA ALA A 154 -9.58 -16.12 18.26
C ALA A 154 -10.22 -16.57 16.93
N GLY A 155 -11.29 -15.90 16.47
CA GLY A 155 -11.86 -16.14 15.16
C GLY A 155 -10.89 -15.81 14.03
N ASP A 156 -11.01 -16.52 12.91
CA ASP A 156 -10.12 -16.40 11.76
C ASP A 156 -10.15 -14.98 11.16
N ASP A 157 -11.31 -14.30 11.22
CA ASP A 157 -11.55 -12.95 10.72
C ASP A 157 -11.31 -11.83 11.75
N ALA A 158 -10.82 -12.16 12.95
CA ALA A 158 -10.75 -11.19 14.03
C ALA A 158 -9.78 -10.03 13.76
N ASN A 159 -10.27 -8.80 13.97
CA ASN A 159 -9.44 -7.59 14.00
C ASN A 159 -9.52 -6.86 15.35
N ASN A 160 -8.39 -6.88 16.08
CA ASN A 160 -8.18 -6.06 17.28
C ASN A 160 -6.97 -5.12 17.18
N ILE A 161 -6.19 -5.22 16.10
CA ILE A 161 -4.80 -4.73 16.07
C ILE A 161 -4.47 -3.92 14.82
N GLU A 162 -5.37 -3.82 13.83
CA GLU A 162 -5.03 -3.29 12.50
C GLU A 162 -5.85 -2.03 12.15
N SER A 163 -5.14 -1.05 11.60
CA SER A 163 -5.70 0.06 10.83
C SER A 163 -5.17 -0.02 9.40
N ILE A 164 -6.05 0.11 8.39
CA ILE A 164 -5.67 0.12 6.98
C ILE A 164 -6.10 1.41 6.30
N ALA A 165 -5.34 1.87 5.32
CA ALA A 165 -5.71 2.95 4.42
C ALA A 165 -5.30 2.63 2.98
N ALA A 166 -6.00 3.20 2.01
CA ALA A 166 -5.68 3.00 0.60
C ALA A 166 -5.94 4.25 -0.23
N GLY A 167 -5.21 4.41 -1.33
CA GLY A 167 -5.33 5.53 -2.26
C GLY A 167 -4.43 6.73 -1.96
N TYR A 168 -4.01 6.92 -0.71
CA TYR A 168 -3.16 8.05 -0.36
C TYR A 168 -1.74 7.85 -0.88
N SER A 169 -1.23 8.78 -1.68
CA SER A 169 0.09 8.67 -2.30
C SER A 169 1.26 9.01 -1.37
N THR A 170 1.00 9.55 -0.18
CA THR A 170 2.04 9.93 0.79
C THR A 170 1.71 9.48 2.22
N PRO A 171 2.73 9.27 3.07
CA PRO A 171 2.55 8.95 4.48
C PRO A 171 1.66 9.94 5.23
N GLU A 172 1.85 11.24 5.00
CA GLU A 172 1.10 12.31 5.67
C GLU A 172 -0.39 12.27 5.31
N ARG A 173 -0.72 11.97 4.05
CA ARG A 173 -2.10 11.86 3.59
C ARG A 173 -2.79 10.62 4.16
N ALA A 174 -2.09 9.49 4.23
CA ALA A 174 -2.59 8.29 4.90
C ALA A 174 -2.84 8.55 6.39
N TRP A 175 -1.90 9.23 7.06
CA TRP A 175 -2.04 9.64 8.46
C TRP A 175 -3.24 10.56 8.67
N GLU A 176 -3.39 11.60 7.85
CA GLU A 176 -4.54 12.50 7.88
C GLU A 176 -5.87 11.74 7.69
N GLY A 177 -5.92 10.79 6.75
CA GLY A 177 -7.07 9.92 6.53
C GLY A 177 -7.46 9.12 7.78
N TRP A 178 -6.49 8.52 8.48
CA TRP A 178 -6.76 7.85 9.75
C TRP A 178 -7.18 8.81 10.85
N MET A 179 -6.57 9.99 10.96
CA MET A 179 -6.92 10.98 12.00
C MET A 179 -8.34 11.54 11.83
N ASN A 180 -8.85 11.59 10.61
CA ASN A 180 -10.22 11.99 10.30
C ASN A 180 -11.26 10.87 10.51
N SER A 181 -10.81 9.65 10.83
CA SER A 181 -11.68 8.52 11.15
C SER A 181 -11.63 8.23 12.65
N SER A 182 -12.77 8.35 13.33
CA SER A 182 -12.85 8.17 14.79
C SER A 182 -12.33 6.81 15.26
N GLY A 183 -12.62 5.73 14.54
CA GLY A 183 -12.12 4.38 14.85
C GLY A 183 -10.61 4.27 14.74
N HIS A 184 -10.07 4.63 13.58
CA HIS A 184 -8.62 4.55 13.33
C HIS A 184 -7.84 5.47 14.26
N LYS A 185 -8.28 6.73 14.43
CA LYS A 185 -7.67 7.67 15.39
C LYS A 185 -7.65 7.07 16.80
N CYS A 186 -8.77 6.53 17.26
CA CYS A 186 -8.87 5.94 18.59
C CYS A 186 -7.89 4.76 18.78
N HIS A 187 -7.73 3.92 17.75
CA HIS A 187 -6.76 2.83 17.75
C HIS A 187 -5.31 3.36 17.70
N LEU A 188 -4.97 4.18 16.72
CA LEU A 188 -3.59 4.65 16.49
C LEU A 188 -3.07 5.53 17.62
N LEU A 189 -3.90 6.39 18.21
CA LEU A 189 -3.52 7.26 19.33
C LEU A 189 -3.75 6.64 20.72
N GLY A 190 -4.34 5.45 20.80
CA GLY A 190 -4.55 4.75 22.07
C GLY A 190 -5.53 5.47 22.99
N GLU A 191 -6.59 6.05 22.41
CA GLU A 191 -7.51 6.93 23.15
C GLU A 191 -8.25 6.16 24.26
N GLU A 192 -8.59 4.90 24.00
CA GLU A 192 -9.22 3.96 24.94
C GLU A 192 -8.21 3.04 25.63
N GLN A 193 -8.51 2.63 26.87
CA GLN A 193 -7.63 1.78 27.69
C GLN A 193 -7.21 0.49 26.96
N PHE A 194 -8.15 -0.16 26.26
CA PHE A 194 -7.86 -1.39 25.49
C PHE A 194 -6.76 -1.18 24.43
N TYR A 195 -6.80 -0.06 23.70
CA TYR A 195 -5.78 0.26 22.69
C TYR A 195 -4.52 0.83 23.33
N ARG A 196 -4.62 1.56 24.44
CA ARG A 196 -3.48 2.12 25.17
C ARG A 196 -2.53 1.07 25.72
N GLU A 197 -3.03 -0.14 25.98
CA GLU A 197 -2.21 -1.29 26.40
C GLU A 197 -1.47 -1.98 25.25
N GLN A 198 -1.73 -1.59 23.99
CA GLN A 198 -0.99 -2.10 22.84
C GLN A 198 0.29 -1.31 22.64
N THR A 199 1.44 -1.87 22.98
CA THR A 199 2.70 -1.11 23.01
C THR A 199 3.72 -1.58 22.00
N GLU A 200 3.41 -2.59 21.19
CA GLU A 200 4.27 -3.03 20.08
C GLU A 200 3.61 -2.71 18.76
N TYR A 201 4.37 -2.16 17.81
CA TYR A 201 3.83 -1.76 16.52
C TYR A 201 4.65 -2.25 15.34
N GLY A 202 4.00 -2.30 14.18
CA GLY A 202 4.62 -2.48 12.88
C GLY A 202 3.85 -1.72 11.80
N VAL A 203 4.56 -1.32 10.74
CA VAL A 203 4.00 -0.55 9.63
C VAL A 203 4.34 -1.21 8.31
N GLY A 204 3.39 -1.26 7.40
CA GLY A 204 3.55 -1.80 6.05
C GLY A 204 3.02 -0.85 5.00
N TYR A 205 3.70 -0.85 3.85
CA TYR A 205 3.29 -0.11 2.67
C TYR A 205 3.50 -0.94 1.40
N ALA A 206 2.56 -0.83 0.47
CA ALA A 206 2.69 -1.38 -0.87
C ALA A 206 2.18 -0.37 -1.92
N HIS A 207 2.83 -0.41 -3.08
CA HIS A 207 2.46 0.34 -4.26
C HIS A 207 2.33 -0.59 -5.46
N ARG A 208 1.22 -0.47 -6.18
CA ARG A 208 0.95 -1.24 -7.40
C ARG A 208 0.10 -0.42 -8.36
N THR A 209 0.71 0.11 -9.41
CA THR A 209 0.03 0.88 -10.47
C THR A 209 -1.12 0.13 -11.15
N ALA A 210 -1.10 -1.20 -11.14
CA ALA A 210 -2.14 -2.05 -11.71
C ALA A 210 -3.34 -2.32 -10.76
N SER A 211 -3.24 -1.97 -9.47
CA SER A 211 -4.38 -2.07 -8.52
C SER A 211 -5.27 -0.84 -8.56
N TYR A 212 -6.51 -0.99 -8.11
CA TYR A 212 -7.52 0.06 -8.05
C TYR A 212 -7.08 1.27 -7.20
N TYR A 213 -6.53 1.02 -6.01
CA TYR A 213 -6.14 2.08 -5.08
C TYR A 213 -4.69 2.54 -5.25
N ILE A 214 -3.85 1.81 -5.97
CA ILE A 214 -2.43 2.10 -6.23
C ILE A 214 -1.52 2.09 -4.99
N HIS A 215 -1.96 2.64 -3.86
CA HIS A 215 -1.23 2.76 -2.60
C HIS A 215 -2.01 2.09 -1.47
N TYR A 216 -1.34 1.26 -0.69
CA TYR A 216 -1.92 0.54 0.45
C TYR A 216 -1.04 0.71 1.69
N TRP A 217 -1.68 0.97 2.82
CA TRP A 217 -1.04 1.28 4.09
C TRP A 217 -1.63 0.43 5.19
N VAL A 218 -0.76 -0.11 6.04
CA VAL A 218 -1.17 -0.95 7.17
C VAL A 218 -0.38 -0.53 8.41
N VAL A 219 -1.08 -0.32 9.52
CA VAL A 219 -0.47 -0.18 10.84
C VAL A 219 -1.04 -1.27 11.74
N ILE A 220 -0.16 -2.06 12.33
CA ILE A 220 -0.51 -3.06 13.32
C ILE A 220 0.03 -2.60 14.68
N ILE A 221 -0.82 -2.57 15.72
CA ILE A 221 -0.41 -2.31 17.10
C ILE A 221 -1.01 -3.40 18.00
N ALA A 222 -0.16 -4.11 18.74
CA ALA A 222 -0.57 -5.21 19.59
C ALA A 222 -0.06 -5.03 21.03
N LYS A 223 -0.83 -5.59 21.96
CA LYS A 223 -0.36 -5.80 23.33
C LYS A 223 0.60 -6.99 23.30
N PRO A 224 1.81 -6.86 23.86
CA PRO A 224 2.72 -7.99 24.01
C PRO A 224 2.00 -9.15 24.71
N GLY A 225 2.01 -10.33 24.09
CA GLY A 225 1.66 -11.56 24.77
C GLY A 225 2.84 -11.94 25.64
N GLY A 226 2.77 -11.61 26.93
CA GLY A 226 3.81 -11.93 27.91
C GLY A 226 4.13 -13.41 28.01
#